data_AF-A0A553N389-F1
#
_entry.id   AF-A0A553N389-F1
#
_cell.length_a   1.000
_cell.length_b   1.000
_cell.length_c   1.000
_cell.angle_alpha   90.00
_cell.angle_beta   90.00
_cell.angle_gamma   90.00
#
_symmetry.space_group_name_H-M   'P 1'
#
loop_
_entity.id
_entity.type
_entity.pdbx_description
1 polymer ?
#
loop_
_entity_poly.entity_id
_entity_poly.type
_entity_poly.pdbx_seq_one_letter_code
_entity_poly.pdbx_strand_id
1 'polypeptide(L)'
;MLHKEVELNTVPFYWTVLLGRTIRYAGYGEGYTEFVLKGKFENMKFLALYLKNAEVVAVAGLNVEPAVSVVAERFAEGRVITKAEAESDDLSWLKLDPM
;
A
#
# COMPACT_ATOMS: atom_id res chain seq x y z
N MET A 1 -9.67 20.43 21.62
CA MET A 1 -9.82 21.30 20.43
C MET A 1 -9.13 22.63 20.75
N LEU A 2 -8.20 23.10 19.91
CA LEU A 2 -7.36 24.28 20.19
C LEU A 2 -7.73 25.52 19.35
N HIS A 3 -8.85 25.49 18.62
CA HIS A 3 -9.25 26.56 17.67
C HIS A 3 -8.14 26.95 16.69
N LYS A 4 -7.24 26.01 16.37
CA LYS A 4 -6.17 26.19 15.41
C LYS A 4 -6.57 25.45 14.14
N GLU A 5 -6.74 26.19 13.06
CA GLU A 5 -6.95 25.62 11.74
C GLU A 5 -5.60 25.14 11.18
N VAL A 6 -5.57 23.88 10.74
CA VAL A 6 -4.42 23.24 10.11
C VAL A 6 -4.96 22.38 8.97
N GLU A 7 -4.30 22.43 7.82
CA GLU A 7 -4.63 21.58 6.69
C GLU A 7 -4.44 20.09 7.05
N LEU A 8 -5.42 19.25 6.70
CA LEU A 8 -5.34 17.81 6.94
C LEU A 8 -4.69 17.13 5.73
N ASN A 9 -3.38 16.93 5.83
CA ASN A 9 -2.60 16.18 4.86
C ASN A 9 -2.34 14.76 5.40
N THR A 10 -3.30 13.86 5.19
CA THR A 10 -3.21 12.46 5.67
C THR A 10 -3.47 11.48 4.54
N VAL A 11 -2.81 10.33 4.62
CA VAL A 11 -3.08 9.18 3.74
C VAL A 11 -4.26 8.40 4.29
N PRO A 12 -5.29 8.09 3.49
CA PRO A 12 -6.35 7.18 3.93
C PRO A 12 -5.75 5.82 4.29
N PHE A 13 -6.04 5.33 5.49
CA PHE A 13 -5.53 4.04 5.96
C PHE A 13 -6.68 3.26 6.59
N TYR A 14 -6.78 1.99 6.25
CA TYR A 14 -7.80 1.09 6.78
C TYR A 14 -7.19 -0.27 7.14
N TRP A 15 -7.81 -0.95 8.09
CA TRP A 15 -7.49 -2.34 8.38
C TRP A 15 -8.75 -3.07 8.80
N THR A 16 -8.76 -4.39 8.59
CA THR A 16 -9.81 -5.26 9.08
C THR A 16 -9.26 -6.65 9.38
N VAL A 17 -9.97 -7.41 10.19
CA VAL A 17 -9.69 -8.83 10.44
C VAL A 17 -10.81 -9.65 9.83
N LEU A 18 -10.48 -10.48 8.85
CA LEU A 18 -11.39 -11.44 8.24
C LEU A 18 -10.83 -12.85 8.45
N LEU A 19 -11.64 -13.75 9.01
CA LEU A 19 -11.24 -15.14 9.29
C LEU A 19 -9.91 -15.25 10.08
N GLY A 20 -9.70 -14.35 11.04
CA GLY A 20 -8.48 -14.33 11.87
C GLY A 20 -7.21 -13.87 11.13
N ARG A 21 -7.35 -13.19 9.99
CA ARG A 21 -6.24 -12.62 9.22
C ARG A 21 -6.40 -11.12 9.08
N THR A 22 -5.30 -10.38 9.24
CA THR A 22 -5.30 -8.92 9.17
C THR A 22 -5.02 -8.47 7.74
N ILE A 23 -5.97 -7.75 7.15
CA ILE A 23 -5.79 -7.04 5.89
C ILE A 23 -5.58 -5.58 6.23
N ARG A 24 -4.55 -4.96 5.63
CA ARG A 24 -4.32 -3.51 5.70
C ARG A 24 -4.43 -2.90 4.31
N TYR A 25 -4.85 -1.64 4.27
CA TYR A 25 -5.03 -0.86 3.06
C TYR A 25 -4.55 0.57 3.27
N ALA A 26 -3.88 1.15 2.28
CA ALA A 26 -3.49 2.56 2.28
C ALA A 26 -3.71 3.20 0.91
N GLY A 27 -4.02 4.50 0.90
CA GLY A 27 -4.30 5.28 -0.31
C GLY A 27 -5.76 5.24 -0.74
N TYR A 28 -6.04 5.66 -1.96
CA TYR A 28 -7.39 5.71 -2.52
C TYR A 28 -7.40 5.16 -3.94
N GLY A 29 -7.85 3.92 -4.08
CA GLY A 29 -7.73 3.16 -5.33
C GLY A 29 -8.87 3.37 -6.32
N GLU A 30 -9.83 4.27 -6.08
CA GLU A 30 -10.95 4.44 -7.00
C GLU A 30 -10.48 4.81 -8.42
N GLY A 31 -10.96 4.07 -9.42
CA GLY A 31 -10.59 4.30 -10.83
C GLY A 31 -9.17 3.89 -11.17
N TYR A 32 -8.56 2.97 -10.40
CA TYR A 32 -7.34 2.28 -10.82
C TYR A 32 -7.59 1.51 -12.14
N THR A 33 -6.57 1.41 -12.98
CA THR A 33 -6.64 0.75 -14.29
C THR A 33 -5.83 -0.53 -14.33
N GLU A 34 -4.83 -0.64 -13.47
CA GLU A 34 -3.91 -1.78 -13.43
C GLU A 34 -3.62 -2.14 -11.97
N PHE A 35 -3.20 -3.38 -11.71
CA PHE A 35 -2.69 -3.76 -10.40
C PHE A 35 -1.49 -4.68 -10.55
N VAL A 36 -0.56 -4.56 -9.60
CA VAL A 36 0.61 -5.44 -9.48
C VAL A 36 0.47 -6.26 -8.21
N LEU A 37 0.61 -7.58 -8.32
CA LEU A 37 0.54 -8.50 -7.20
C LEU A 37 1.94 -9.02 -6.87
N LYS A 38 2.34 -8.90 -5.61
CA LYS A 38 3.52 -9.56 -5.04
C LYS A 38 3.05 -10.65 -4.08
N GLY A 39 3.63 -11.84 -4.19
CA GLY A 39 3.14 -13.04 -3.51
C GLY A 39 2.01 -13.72 -4.27
N LYS A 40 1.18 -14.49 -3.55
CA LYS A 40 0.10 -15.30 -4.13
C LYS A 40 -1.12 -15.31 -3.21
N PHE A 41 -2.32 -15.23 -3.78
CA PHE A 41 -3.56 -15.27 -3.01
C PHE A 41 -3.74 -16.61 -2.29
N GLU A 42 -3.35 -17.70 -2.94
CA GLU A 42 -3.45 -19.08 -2.42
C GLU A 42 -2.61 -19.28 -1.16
N ASN A 43 -1.48 -18.57 -1.05
CA ASN A 43 -0.61 -18.63 0.11
C ASN A 43 -1.09 -17.73 1.26
N MET A 44 -2.17 -16.97 1.07
CA MET A 44 -2.64 -15.98 2.03
C MET A 44 -1.53 -15.01 2.47
N LYS A 45 -0.60 -14.69 1.56
CA LYS A 45 0.53 -13.79 1.75
C LYS A 45 0.72 -13.01 0.47
N PHE A 46 0.25 -11.76 0.45
CA PHE A 46 0.31 -10.93 -0.74
C PHE A 46 0.33 -9.43 -0.43
N LEU A 47 0.88 -8.68 -1.38
CA LEU A 47 0.80 -7.23 -1.49
C LEU A 47 0.22 -6.89 -2.87
N ALA A 48 -0.92 -6.22 -2.91
CA ALA A 48 -1.54 -5.73 -4.13
C ALA A 48 -1.35 -4.22 -4.22
N LEU A 49 -0.63 -3.76 -5.24
CA LEU A 49 -0.44 -2.35 -5.56
C LEU A 49 -1.44 -1.99 -6.67
N TYR A 50 -2.26 -0.97 -6.45
CA TYR A 50 -3.24 -0.48 -7.41
C TYR A 50 -2.67 0.73 -8.14
N LEU A 51 -2.74 0.74 -9.47
CA LEU A 51 -2.09 1.75 -10.30
C LEU A 51 -3.10 2.52 -11.15
N LYS A 52 -2.80 3.81 -11.32
CA LYS A 52 -3.49 4.71 -12.24
C LYS A 52 -2.43 5.59 -12.90
N ASN A 53 -2.47 5.73 -14.23
CA ASN A 53 -1.48 6.51 -14.99
C ASN A 53 -0.01 6.11 -14.70
N ALA A 54 0.25 4.79 -14.57
CA ALA A 54 1.56 4.23 -14.25
C ALA A 54 2.14 4.61 -12.87
N GLU A 55 1.31 5.08 -11.94
CA GLU A 55 1.68 5.37 -10.55
C GLU A 55 0.81 4.58 -9.58
N VAL A 56 1.38 4.13 -8.46
CA VAL A 56 0.62 3.46 -7.40
C VAL A 56 -0.23 4.49 -6.65
N VAL A 57 -1.54 4.26 -6.60
CA VAL A 57 -2.52 5.14 -5.92
C VAL A 57 -3.09 4.51 -4.64
N ALA A 58 -2.96 3.20 -4.50
CA ALA A 58 -3.33 2.48 -3.29
C ALA A 58 -2.59 1.15 -3.16
N VAL A 59 -2.65 0.58 -1.96
CA VAL A 59 -2.06 -0.72 -1.66
C VAL A 59 -2.96 -1.51 -0.71
N ALA A 60 -3.07 -2.81 -0.92
CA ALA A 60 -3.64 -3.76 0.04
C ALA A 60 -2.60 -4.83 0.39
N GLY A 61 -2.57 -5.27 1.64
CA GLY A 61 -1.63 -6.32 2.06
C GLY A 61 -2.21 -7.25 3.11
N LEU A 62 -1.80 -8.52 3.02
CA LEU A 62 -2.13 -9.61 3.92
C LEU A 62 -0.83 -10.37 4.26
N ASN A 63 -0.48 -10.47 5.54
CA ASN A 63 0.74 -11.15 6.04
C ASN A 63 2.05 -10.68 5.37
N VAL A 64 2.14 -9.39 5.04
CA VAL A 64 3.29 -8.74 4.38
C VAL A 64 3.74 -7.50 5.14
N GLU A 65 3.70 -7.57 6.46
CA GLU A 65 4.17 -6.50 7.32
C GLU A 65 5.68 -6.26 7.13
N PRO A 66 6.16 -5.01 7.08
CA PRO A 66 5.43 -3.74 7.26
C PRO A 66 5.01 -3.05 5.95
N ALA A 67 4.96 -3.73 4.79
CA ALA A 67 4.90 -3.11 3.47
C ALA A 67 3.80 -2.04 3.29
N VAL A 68 2.56 -2.31 3.74
CA VAL A 68 1.45 -1.35 3.59
C VAL A 68 1.74 -0.03 4.34
N SER A 69 2.36 -0.12 5.54
CA SER A 69 2.76 1.06 6.30
C SER A 69 3.90 1.82 5.64
N VAL A 70 4.84 1.12 5.00
CA VAL A 70 5.95 1.74 4.26
C VAL A 70 5.43 2.50 3.04
N VAL A 71 4.46 1.95 2.32
CA VAL A 71 3.79 2.65 1.21
C VAL A 71 3.00 3.86 1.71
N ALA A 72 2.28 3.73 2.83
CA ALA A 72 1.56 4.84 3.43
C ALA A 72 2.49 6.00 3.81
N GLU A 73 3.67 5.70 4.36
CA GLU A 73 4.68 6.72 4.66
C GLU A 73 5.18 7.41 3.39
N ARG A 74 5.49 6.65 2.33
CA ARG A 74 5.87 7.24 1.03
C ARG A 74 4.80 8.17 0.48
N PHE A 75 3.53 7.80 0.59
CA PHE A 75 2.42 8.67 0.19
C PHE A 75 2.34 9.94 1.06
N ALA A 76 2.57 9.83 2.37
CA ALA A 76 2.61 10.99 3.27
C ALA A 76 3.79 11.93 2.97
N GLU A 77 4.92 11.38 2.51
CA GLU A 77 6.09 12.14 2.02
C GLU A 77 5.86 12.75 0.62
N GLY A 78 4.74 12.46 -0.05
CA GLY A 78 4.47 12.90 -1.42
C GLY A 78 5.32 12.19 -2.49
N ARG A 79 5.89 11.02 -2.17
CA ARG A 79 6.74 10.24 -3.07
C ARG A 79 5.90 9.31 -3.92
N VAL A 80 6.06 9.43 -5.23
CA VAL A 80 5.44 8.53 -6.21
C VAL A 80 6.16 7.18 -6.18
N ILE A 81 5.37 6.10 -6.29
CA ILE A 81 5.88 4.76 -6.60
C ILE A 81 5.48 4.48 -8.03
N THR A 82 6.47 4.36 -8.92
CA THR A 82 6.24 4.15 -10.34
C THR A 82 5.83 2.71 -10.64
N LYS A 83 5.21 2.48 -11.80
CA LYS A 83 4.91 1.12 -12.29
C LYS A 83 6.16 0.23 -12.34
N ALA A 84 7.28 0.77 -12.80
CA ALA A 84 8.54 0.03 -12.86
C ALA A 84 9.03 -0.40 -11.47
N GLU A 85 8.95 0.49 -10.46
CA GLU A 85 9.25 0.13 -9.06
C GLU A 85 8.28 -0.91 -8.50
N ALA A 86 6.99 -0.78 -8.81
CA ALA A 86 5.97 -1.73 -8.37
C ALA A 86 6.17 -3.12 -8.96
N GLU A 87 6.58 -3.20 -10.23
CA GLU A 87 6.83 -4.45 -10.96
C GLU A 87 8.16 -5.10 -10.58
N SER A 88 9.14 -4.34 -10.08
CA SER A 88 10.45 -4.84 -9.67
C SER A 88 10.36 -6.00 -8.65
N ASP A 89 11.21 -7.01 -8.83
CA ASP A 89 11.39 -8.09 -7.84
C ASP A 89 12.27 -7.66 -6.66
N ASP A 90 13.06 -6.60 -6.83
CA ASP A 90 13.77 -5.96 -5.72
C ASP A 90 12.81 -5.11 -4.88
N LEU A 91 12.30 -5.72 -3.82
CA LEU A 91 11.39 -5.11 -2.84
C LEU A 91 12.11 -4.65 -1.57
N SER A 92 13.44 -4.43 -1.62
CA SER A 92 14.22 -3.97 -0.47
C SER A 92 13.68 -2.68 0.16
N TRP A 93 13.09 -1.80 -0.67
CA TRP A 93 12.47 -0.55 -0.22
C TRP A 93 11.23 -0.75 0.65
N LEU A 94 10.57 -1.92 0.58
CA LEU A 94 9.43 -2.28 1.43
C LEU A 94 9.84 -2.84 2.79
N LYS A 95 11.15 -3.04 3.03
CA LYS A 95 11.70 -3.62 4.28
C LYS A 95 11.03 -4.95 4.63
N LEU A 96 10.78 -5.79 3.62
CA LEU A 96 10.17 -7.10 3.77
C LEU A 96 11.22 -8.18 4.07
N ASP A 97 10.83 -9.18 4.87
CA ASP A 97 11.50 -10.49 4.85
C ASP A 97 11.25 -11.19 3.50
N PRO A 98 12.10 -12.15 3.08
CA PRO A 98 11.91 -12.90 1.84
C PRO A 98 10.49 -13.47 1.74
N MET A 99 9.83 -13.24 0.58
CA MET A 99 8.40 -13.55 0.40
C MET A 99 8.13 -15.04 0.19
#